data_AF-A0A8J5I3F6-F1
#
_entry.id   AF-A0A8J5I3F6-F1
#
_cell.length_a   1.000
_cell.length_b   1.000
_cell.length_c   1.000
_cell.angle_alpha   90.00
_cell.angle_beta   90.00
_cell.angle_gamma   90.00
#
_symmetry.space_group_name_H-M   'P 1'
#
loop_
_entity.id
_entity.type
_entity.pdbx_description
1 polymer ?
#
loop_
_entity_poly.entity_id
_entity_poly.type
_entity_poly.pdbx_seq_one_letter_code
_entity_poly.pdbx_strand_id
1 'polypeptide(L)'
;MKGYIYKITIADESIVYVGSTTYTLQKRFDSHKRNYKRFREHGVENFDIHLISEHEVEDRKNLLQFEQLVIDSTKCVNKQVAWISEEQRHEQKRAYREAHRD
;
A
#
# COMPACT_ATOMS: atom_id res chain seq x y z
N MET A 1 -18.23 -5.80 -4.46
CA MET A 1 -17.63 -4.63 -5.13
C MET A 1 -16.24 -5.03 -5.62
N LYS A 2 -15.81 -4.55 -6.80
CA LYS A 2 -14.48 -4.88 -7.30
C LYS A 2 -13.39 -4.02 -6.66
N GLY A 3 -12.35 -4.70 -6.16
CA GLY A 3 -11.14 -4.10 -5.64
C GLY A 3 -9.91 -4.63 -6.37
N TYR A 4 -8.89 -3.79 -6.48
CA TYR A 4 -7.65 -4.08 -7.21
C TYR A 4 -6.47 -3.85 -6.29
N ILE A 5 -5.58 -4.84 -6.19
CA ILE A 5 -4.25 -4.69 -5.60
C ILE A 5 -3.27 -4.39 -6.72
N TYR A 6 -2.41 -3.40 -6.54
CA TYR A 6 -1.45 -2.96 -7.55
C TYR A 6 -0.09 -2.67 -6.92
N LYS A 7 0.94 -2.64 -7.77
CA LYS A 7 2.23 -2.01 -7.46
C LYS A 7 2.48 -0.80 -8.34
N ILE A 8 3.12 0.22 -7.80
CA ILE A 8 3.77 1.29 -8.54
C ILE A 8 5.27 1.06 -8.40
N THR A 9 5.97 0.97 -9.53
CA THR A 9 7.40 0.66 -9.51
C THR A 9 8.15 1.31 -10.65
N ILE A 10 9.47 1.46 -10.48
CA ILE A 10 10.35 1.80 -11.59
C ILE A 10 10.81 0.53 -12.31
N ALA A 11 11.35 0.67 -13.52
CA ALA A 11 11.67 -0.45 -14.41
C ALA A 11 12.57 -1.54 -13.78
N ASP A 12 13.50 -1.17 -12.90
CA ASP A 12 14.42 -2.12 -12.22
C ASP A 12 13.90 -2.65 -10.88
N GLU A 13 12.67 -2.30 -10.51
CA GLU A 13 12.03 -2.64 -9.23
C GLU A 13 12.79 -2.22 -7.95
N SER A 14 13.75 -1.30 -8.05
CA SER A 14 14.45 -0.77 -6.86
C SER A 14 13.53 0.03 -5.94
N ILE A 15 12.41 0.53 -6.49
CA ILE A 15 11.33 1.19 -5.74
C ILE A 15 10.02 0.48 -6.06
N VAL A 16 9.46 -0.22 -5.07
CA VAL A 16 8.14 -0.84 -5.18
C VAL A 16 7.22 -0.26 -4.11
N TYR A 17 6.09 0.30 -4.51
CA TYR A 17 4.99 0.69 -3.62
C TYR A 17 3.78 -0.18 -3.92
N VAL A 18 3.23 -0.83 -2.90
CA VAL A 18 2.00 -1.64 -3.02
C VAL A 18 0.82 -0.81 -2.54
N GLY A 19 -0.34 -0.97 -3.16
CA GLY A 19 -1.57 -0.38 -2.66
C GLY A 19 -2.81 -1.03 -3.22
N SER A 20 -3.96 -0.67 -2.67
CA SER A 20 -5.26 -1.08 -3.20
C SER A 20 -6.12 0.09 -3.68
N THR A 21 -7.07 -0.21 -4.55
CA THR A 21 -8.05 0.76 -5.05
C THR A 21 -9.33 0.09 -5.48
N THR A 22 -10.43 0.85 -5.45
CA THR A 22 -11.74 0.45 -5.97
C THR A 22 -12.08 1.22 -7.26
N TYR A 23 -11.15 2.05 -7.71
CA TYR A 23 -11.17 2.76 -9.00
C TYR A 23 -10.26 2.03 -9.99
N THR A 24 -10.32 2.41 -11.26
CA THR A 24 -9.37 1.93 -12.27
C THR A 24 -7.92 2.28 -11.88
N LEU A 25 -6.97 1.46 -12.32
CA LEU A 25 -5.54 1.72 -12.08
C LEU A 25 -5.10 3.06 -12.65
N GLN A 26 -5.56 3.41 -13.86
CA GLN A 26 -5.26 4.71 -14.47
C GLN A 26 -5.66 5.87 -13.55
N LYS A 27 -6.92 5.89 -13.08
CA LYS A 27 -7.42 6.95 -12.18
C LYS A 27 -6.64 6.99 -10.87
N ARG A 28 -6.27 5.81 -10.34
CA ARG A 28 -5.47 5.71 -9.12
C ARG A 28 -4.05 6.22 -9.33
N PHE A 29 -3.44 5.91 -10.47
CA PHE A 29 -2.11 6.36 -10.81
C PHE A 29 -2.08 7.87 -11.01
N ASP A 30 -3.06 8.45 -11.71
CA ASP A 30 -3.19 9.90 -11.87
C ASP A 30 -3.35 10.62 -10.53
N SER A 31 -4.05 10.01 -9.56
CA SER A 31 -4.10 10.53 -8.19
C SER A 31 -2.73 10.54 -7.50
N HIS A 32 -1.92 9.50 -7.71
CA HIS A 32 -0.55 9.45 -7.17
C HIS A 32 0.37 10.47 -7.85
N LYS A 33 0.23 10.67 -9.17
CA LYS A 33 1.04 11.64 -9.94
C LYS A 33 1.02 13.05 -9.35
N ARG A 34 -0.10 13.42 -8.72
CA ARG A 34 -0.28 14.76 -8.12
C ARG A 34 0.50 14.97 -6.82
N ASN A 35 0.72 13.92 -6.02
CA ASN A 35 1.16 14.08 -4.62
C ASN A 35 2.33 13.18 -4.21
N TYR A 36 2.69 12.17 -5.01
CA TYR A 36 3.67 11.18 -4.59
C TYR A 36 5.09 11.75 -4.59
N LYS A 37 5.72 11.83 -3.41
CA LYS A 37 7.03 12.47 -3.21
C LYS A 37 8.11 11.88 -4.10
N ARG A 38 8.12 10.56 -4.30
CA ARG A 38 9.18 9.88 -5.06
C ARG A 38 9.17 10.21 -6.54
N PHE A 39 8.02 10.60 -7.11
CA PHE A 39 7.97 11.09 -8.48
C PHE A 39 8.72 12.41 -8.66
N ARG A 40 8.80 13.24 -7.61
CA ARG A 40 9.62 14.46 -7.65
C ARG A 40 11.12 14.17 -7.58
N GLU A 41 11.50 13.06 -6.96
CA GLU A 41 12.91 12.67 -6.76
C GLU A 41 13.46 11.90 -7.98
N HIS A 42 12.63 11.09 -8.64
CA HIS A 42 13.06 10.15 -9.68
C HIS A 42 12.41 10.38 -11.06
N GLY A 43 11.51 11.36 -11.21
CA GLY A 43 10.72 11.54 -12.43
C GLY A 43 9.50 10.63 -12.45
N VAL A 44 8.34 11.15 -12.86
CA VAL A 44 7.07 10.41 -12.87
C VAL A 44 7.00 9.41 -14.03
N GLU A 45 7.66 9.73 -15.12
CA GLU A 45 7.79 8.95 -16.35
C GLU A 45 8.56 7.65 -16.15
N ASN A 46 9.36 7.56 -15.08
CA ASN A 46 10.13 6.37 -14.75
C ASN A 46 9.34 5.36 -13.92
N PHE A 47 8.07 5.65 -13.61
CA PHE A 47 7.21 4.75 -12.86
C PHE A 47 6.04 4.27 -13.70
N ASP A 48 5.70 3.01 -13.47
CA ASP A 48 4.52 2.37 -14.01
C ASP A 48 3.65 1.81 -12.88
N ILE A 49 2.37 1.64 -13.17
CA ILE A 49 1.41 0.96 -12.30
C ILE A 49 1.05 -0.40 -12.90
N HIS A 50 1.11 -1.44 -12.09
CA HIS A 50 0.79 -2.81 -12.51
C HIS A 50 -0.25 -3.42 -11.61
N LEU A 51 -1.25 -4.08 -12.22
CA LEU A 51 -2.20 -4.90 -11.49
C LEU A 51 -1.47 -6.12 -10.91
N ILE A 52 -1.71 -6.41 -9.64
CA ILE A 52 -1.26 -7.65 -9.00
C ILE A 52 -2.43 -8.64 -8.97
N SER A 53 -3.59 -8.21 -8.49
CA SER A 53 -4.77 -9.06 -8.38
C SER A 53 -6.07 -8.24 -8.36
N GLU A 54 -7.16 -8.87 -8.78
CA GLU A 54 -8.53 -8.38 -8.68
C GLU A 54 -9.31 -9.24 -7.68
N HIS A 55 -10.12 -8.61 -6.83
CA HIS A 55 -10.94 -9.28 -5.82
C HIS A 55 -12.37 -8.74 -5.81
N GLU A 56 -13.33 -9.62 -5.69
CA GLU A 56 -14.70 -9.29 -5.28
C GLU A 56 -14.71 -9.17 -3.76
N VAL A 57 -14.94 -7.97 -3.24
CA VAL A 57 -14.96 -7.69 -1.79
C VAL A 57 -16.28 -7.09 -1.37
N GLU A 58 -16.71 -7.38 -0.14
CA GLU A 58 -17.91 -6.77 0.43
C GLU A 58 -17.65 -5.32 0.83
N ASP A 59 -16.50 -5.08 1.47
CA ASP A 59 -16.09 -3.76 1.93
C ASP A 59 -14.61 -3.42 1.67
N ARG A 60 -14.22 -2.19 2.02
CA ARG A 60 -12.83 -1.73 1.87
C ARG A 60 -11.88 -2.40 2.88
N LYS A 61 -12.36 -2.89 4.02
CA LYS A 61 -11.52 -3.53 5.04
C LYS A 61 -11.01 -4.88 4.53
N ASN A 62 -11.86 -5.67 3.86
CA ASN A 62 -11.42 -6.90 3.20
C ASN A 62 -10.31 -6.60 2.17
N LEU A 63 -10.46 -5.52 1.39
CA LEU A 63 -9.45 -5.13 0.42
C LEU A 63 -8.11 -4.74 1.07
N LEU A 64 -8.14 -4.08 2.22
CA LEU A 64 -6.93 -3.72 2.98
C LEU A 64 -6.21 -4.95 3.55
N GLN A 65 -6.91 -6.03 3.85
CA GLN A 65 -6.29 -7.30 4.27
C GLN A 65 -5.46 -7.90 3.12
N PHE A 66 -6.02 -7.95 1.91
CA PHE A 66 -5.27 -8.38 0.73
C PHE A 66 -4.07 -7.48 0.44
N GLU A 67 -4.24 -6.16 0.58
CA GLU A 67 -3.12 -5.20 0.47
C GLU A 67 -2.01 -5.51 1.48
N GLN A 68 -2.37 -5.79 2.74
CA GLN A 68 -1.40 -6.11 3.78
C GLN A 68 -0.64 -7.41 3.48
N LEU A 69 -1.33 -8.46 3.04
CA LEU A 69 -0.69 -9.73 2.67
C LEU A 69 0.37 -9.53 1.58
N VAL A 70 0.07 -8.71 0.57
CA VAL A 70 1.02 -8.41 -0.51
C VAL A 70 2.16 -7.51 -0.02
N ILE A 71 1.90 -6.56 0.89
CA ILE A 71 2.96 -5.78 1.53
C ILE A 71 3.92 -6.69 2.31
N ASP A 72 3.39 -7.63 3.09
CA ASP A 72 4.18 -8.54 3.93
C ASP A 72 5.04 -9.50 3.08
N SER A 73 4.54 -9.91 1.91
CA SER A 73 5.27 -10.79 0.99
C SER A 73 6.19 -10.04 0.02
N THR A 74 6.19 -8.71 0.01
CA THR A 74 6.91 -7.89 -0.99
C THR A 74 7.90 -6.95 -0.32
N LYS A 75 9.16 -6.94 -0.78
CA LYS A 75 10.12 -5.91 -0.39
C LYS A 75 9.69 -4.57 -0.99
N CYS A 76 8.93 -3.79 -0.24
CA CYS A 76 8.32 -2.54 -0.70
C CYS A 76 8.63 -1.37 0.24
N VAL A 77 8.31 -0.18 -0.24
CA VAL A 77 8.62 1.09 0.43
C VAL A 77 7.44 1.65 1.24
N ASN A 78 6.39 0.85 1.39
CA ASN A 78 5.23 1.16 2.20
C ASN A 78 5.68 1.44 3.63
N LYS A 79 5.36 2.65 4.13
CA LYS A 79 5.70 3.06 5.50
C LYS A 79 4.61 2.73 6.51
N GLN A 80 3.37 2.65 6.03
CA GLN A 80 2.20 2.44 6.86
C GLN A 80 1.64 1.05 6.56
N VAL A 81 1.23 0.38 7.63
CA VAL A 81 0.50 -0.88 7.59
C VAL A 81 -0.89 -0.59 7.02
N ALA A 82 -1.28 -1.32 5.97
CA ALA A 82 -2.57 -1.17 5.30
C ALA A 82 -3.71 -1.71 6.16
N TRP A 83 -3.49 -2.85 6.82
CA TRP A 83 -4.43 -3.45 7.76
C TRP A 83 -3.71 -4.07 8.95
N ILE A 84 -4.29 -3.91 10.13
CA ILE A 84 -3.81 -4.52 11.36
C ILE A 84 -5.01 -5.04 12.15
N SER A 85 -4.86 -6.23 12.73
CA SER A 85 -5.88 -6.78 13.64
C SER A 85 -6.01 -5.92 14.90
N GLU A 86 -7.12 -6.04 15.61
CA GLU A 86 -7.32 -5.34 16.88
C GLU A 86 -6.30 -5.77 17.94
N GLU A 87 -5.95 -7.05 17.96
CA GLU A 87 -4.93 -7.63 18.82
C GLU A 87 -3.56 -6.99 18.55
N GLN A 88 -3.07 -7.05 17.31
CA GLN A 88 -1.79 -6.44 16.92
C GLN A 88 -1.78 -4.93 17.20
N ARG A 89 -2.92 -4.24 17.03
CA ARG A 89 -3.05 -2.81 17.38
C ARG A 89 -2.92 -2.59 18.89
N HIS A 90 -3.54 -3.45 19.71
CA HIS A 90 -3.44 -3.37 21.16
C HIS A 90 -2.00 -3.63 21.64
N GLU A 91 -1.33 -4.62 21.03
CA GLU A 91 0.08 -4.93 21.28
C GLU A 91 1.00 -3.76 20.93
N GLN A 92 0.86 -3.15 19.76
CA GLN A 92 1.65 -1.97 19.38
C GLN A 92 1.45 -0.81 20.37
N LYS A 93 0.20 -0.56 20.80
CA LYS A 93 -0.10 0.46 21.83
C LYS A 93 0.54 0.12 23.17
N ARG A 94 0.56 -1.16 23.55
CA ARG A 94 1.21 -1.62 24.78
C ARG A 94 2.72 -1.43 24.69
N ALA A 95 3.37 -1.90 23.63
CA ALA A 95 4.80 -1.74 23.41
C ALA A 95 5.23 -0.27 23.38
N TYR A 96 4.44 0.59 22.74
CA TYR A 96 4.68 2.04 22.75
C TYR A 96 4.64 2.62 24.18
N ARG A 97 3.61 2.27 24.97
CA ARG A 97 3.50 2.70 26.38
C ARG A 97 4.65 2.20 27.24
N GLU A 98 5.11 0.96 27.03
CA GLU A 98 6.23 0.38 27.77
C GLU A 98 7.56 1.05 27.41
N ALA A 99 7.81 1.32 26.12
CA ALA A 99 9.04 1.96 25.65
C ALA A 99 9.15 3.44 26.06
N HIS A 100 8.04 4.10 26.38
CA HIS A 100 7.97 5.51 26.79
C HIS A 100 7.49 5.66 28.24
N ARG A 101 7.70 4.62 29.05
CA ARG A 101 7.45 4.64 30.47
C ARG A 101 8.70 5.18 31.15
N ASP A 102 8.62 6.42 31.64
CA ASP A 102 9.61 7.03 32.55
C ASP A 102 9.63 6.30 33.92
#